data_AF-W6RAJ9-F1
#
_entry.id   AF-W6RAJ9-F1
#
_cell.length_a   1.000
_cell.length_b   1.000
_cell.length_c   1.000
_cell.angle_alpha   90.00
_cell.angle_beta   90.00
_cell.angle_gamma   90.00
#
_symmetry.space_group_name_H-M   'P 1'
#
loop_
_entity.id
_entity.type
_entity.pdbx_description
1 polymer ?
#
loop_
_entity_poly.entity_id
_entity_poly.type
_entity_poly.pdbx_seq_one_letter_code
_entity_poly.pdbx_strand_id
1 'polypeptide(L)' 'MVGRGECVPYRRYGETMESVAAQIDAAGPLIKGGLTRQELQRAMPPGAARNAVDCALWDLEAKNSGNAVINSLGLAGL' A
#
# COMPACT_ATOMS: atom_id res chain seq x y z
N MET A 1 8.20 -14.08 1.16
CA MET A 1 8.79 -12.72 1.14
C MET A 1 7.91 -11.77 1.93
N VAL A 2 8.39 -10.57 2.28
CA VAL A 2 7.63 -9.59 3.07
C VAL A 2 7.75 -8.21 2.44
N GLY A 3 6.61 -7.59 2.14
CA GLY A 3 6.50 -6.18 1.75
C GLY A 3 6.22 -5.29 2.96
N ARG A 4 6.74 -4.07 2.95
CA ARG A 4 6.57 -3.06 3.99
C ARG A 4 6.19 -1.73 3.36
N GLY A 5 5.25 -1.04 3.97
CA GLY A 5 4.86 0.31 3.62
C GLY A 5 4.59 1.10 4.89
N GLU A 6 4.83 2.40 4.82
CA GLU A 6 4.64 3.34 5.92
C GLU A 6 3.60 4.39 5.52
N CYS A 7 2.90 4.94 6.51
CA CYS A 7 2.11 6.14 6.31
C CYS A 7 2.15 7.01 7.57
N VAL A 8 1.74 8.26 7.41
CA VAL A 8 1.61 9.22 8.52
C VAL A 8 0.16 9.70 8.56
N PRO A 9 -0.64 9.29 9.56
CA PRO A 9 -2.00 9.78 9.73
C PRO A 9 -2.01 11.30 9.85
N TYR A 10 -2.82 11.96 9.04
CA TYR A 10 -2.85 13.41 8.98
C TYR A 10 -4.13 13.99 9.59
N ARG A 11 -4.01 14.45 10.85
CA ARG A 11 -5.12 15.00 11.65
C ARG A 11 -5.91 16.10 10.93
N ARG A 12 -5.25 16.90 10.08
CA ARG A 12 -5.90 17.96 9.29
C ARG A 12 -6.99 17.43 8.36
N TYR A 13 -6.90 16.17 7.94
CA TYR A 13 -7.88 15.47 7.11
C TYR A 13 -8.80 14.54 7.89
N GLY A 14 -8.79 14.63 9.23
CA GLY A 14 -9.62 13.80 10.09
C GLY A 14 -9.06 12.40 10.35
N GLU A 15 -7.80 12.13 9.97
CA GLU A 15 -7.15 10.85 10.25
C GLU A 15 -6.58 10.81 11.68
N THR A 16 -6.68 9.63 12.30
CA THR A 16 -6.02 9.31 13.58
C THR A 16 -5.24 8.02 13.43
N MET A 17 -4.36 7.70 14.38
CA MET A 17 -3.63 6.42 14.35
C MET A 17 -4.61 5.23 14.38
N GLU A 18 -5.66 5.33 15.19
CA GLU A 18 -6.68 4.31 15.37
C GLU A 18 -7.53 4.14 14.10
N SER A 19 -7.98 5.24 13.49
CA SER A 19 -8.82 5.16 12.29
C SER A 19 -8.04 4.64 11.07
N VAL A 20 -6.74 4.96 10.99
CA VAL A 20 -5.85 4.45 9.94
C VAL A 20 -5.52 2.97 10.16
N ALA A 21 -5.19 2.56 11.39
CA ALA A 21 -4.94 1.16 11.73
C ALA A 21 -6.17 0.28 11.42
N ALA A 22 -7.36 0.71 11.82
CA ALA A 22 -8.60 0.00 11.55
C ALA A 22 -8.87 -0.20 10.04
N GLN A 23 -8.55 0.81 9.22
CA GLN A 23 -8.67 0.69 7.76
C GLN A 23 -7.66 -0.29 7.16
N ILE A 24 -6.42 -0.31 7.67
CA ILE A 24 -5.40 -1.27 7.25
C ILE A 24 -5.82 -2.69 7.62
N ASP A 25 -6.30 -2.92 8.85
CA ASP A 25 -6.77 -4.23 9.29
C ASP A 25 -7.96 -4.72 8.45
N ALA A 26 -8.89 -3.83 8.11
CA ALA A 26 -10.04 -4.13 7.25
C ALA A 26 -9.64 -4.52 5.82
N ALA A 27 -8.49 -4.07 5.32
CA ALA A 27 -7.95 -4.48 4.02
C ALA A 27 -7.34 -5.89 4.05
N GLY A 28 -6.98 -6.41 5.22
CA GLY A 28 -6.30 -7.71 5.40
C GLY A 28 -6.96 -8.89 4.70
N PRO A 29 -8.29 -9.11 4.84
CA PRO A 29 -9.00 -10.18 4.12
C PRO A 29 -8.94 -10.05 2.60
N LEU A 30 -9.02 -8.82 2.07
CA LEU A 30 -8.95 -8.57 0.62
C LEU A 30 -7.56 -8.91 0.08
N ILE A 31 -6.51 -8.49 0.80
CA ILE A 31 -5.12 -8.80 0.45
C ILE A 31 -4.87 -10.31 0.48
N LYS A 32 -5.37 -11.01 1.51
CA LYS A 32 -5.31 -12.49 1.57
C LYS A 32 -6.06 -13.16 0.42
N GLY A 33 -7.13 -12.52 -0.08
CA GLY A 33 -7.88 -12.95 -1.25
C GLY A 33 -7.18 -12.67 -2.60
N GLY A 34 -5.98 -12.09 -2.60
CA GLY A 34 -5.20 -11.83 -3.82
C GLY A 34 -5.45 -10.46 -4.44
N LEU A 35 -6.00 -9.49 -3.69
CA LEU A 35 -6.17 -8.10 -4.16
C LEU A 35 -4.87 -7.55 -4.76
N THR A 36 -4.98 -7.03 -5.98
CA THR A 36 -3.90 -6.35 -6.70
C THR A 36 -3.80 -4.87 -6.31
N ARG A 37 -2.65 -4.23 -6.60
CA ARG A 37 -2.50 -2.77 -6.40
C ARG A 37 -3.51 -1.94 -7.18
N GLN A 38 -3.93 -2.40 -8.36
CA GLN A 38 -4.92 -1.70 -9.18
C GLN A 38 -6.31 -1.78 -8.54
N GLU A 39 -6.67 -2.93 -8.00
CA GLU A 39 -7.95 -3.12 -7.30
C GLU A 39 -7.99 -2.36 -5.96
N LEU A 40 -6.85 -2.24 -5.27
CA LEU A 40 -6.71 -1.45 -4.04
C LEU A 40 -7.24 -0.02 -4.21
N GLN A 41 -7.02 0.61 -5.37
CA GLN A 41 -7.46 1.99 -5.63
C GLN A 41 -8.97 2.16 -5.58
N ARG A 42 -9.73 1.08 -5.83
CA ARG A 42 -11.19 1.04 -5.74
C ARG A 42 -11.67 0.54 -4.39
N ALA A 43 -10.92 -0.38 -3.78
CA ALA A 43 -11.26 -0.98 -2.49
C ALA A 43 -11.02 -0.04 -1.30
N MET A 44 -10.06 0.88 -1.40
CA MET A 44 -9.72 1.83 -0.35
C MET A 44 -9.81 3.28 -0.83
N PRO A 45 -10.36 4.20 -0.02
CA PRO A 45 -10.35 5.63 -0.32
C PRO A 45 -8.91 6.19 -0.29
N PRO A 46 -8.65 7.35 -0.93
CA PRO A 46 -7.39 8.05 -0.75
C PRO A 46 -7.18 8.44 0.71
N GLY A 47 -5.98 8.18 1.24
CA GLY A 47 -5.62 8.48 2.63
C GLY A 47 -4.35 7.73 3.05
N ALA A 48 -3.90 7.98 4.28
CA ALA A 48 -2.71 7.37 4.88
C ALA A 48 -2.80 5.84 4.89
N ALA A 49 -3.96 5.27 5.23
CA ALA A 49 -4.16 3.82 5.24
C ALA A 49 -3.86 3.19 3.87
N ARG A 50 -4.40 3.78 2.78
CA ARG A 50 -4.14 3.30 1.42
C ARG A 50 -2.68 3.49 1.02
N ASN A 51 -2.03 4.57 1.45
CA ASN A 51 -0.61 4.80 1.21
C ASN A 51 0.25 3.66 1.78
N ALA A 52 0.03 3.29 3.04
CA ALA A 52 0.80 2.20 3.67
C ALA A 52 0.59 0.87 2.93
N VAL A 53 -0.65 0.51 2.61
CA VAL A 53 -0.96 -0.74 1.92
C VAL A 53 -0.41 -0.77 0.49
N ASP A 54 -0.58 0.33 -0.27
CA ASP A 54 -0.09 0.42 -1.64
C ASP A 54 1.44 0.30 -1.70
N CYS A 55 2.16 1.03 -0.84
CA CYS A 55 3.61 0.93 -0.73
C CYS A 55 4.06 -0.48 -0.30
N ALA A 56 3.34 -1.13 0.62
CA ALA A 56 3.66 -2.49 1.04
C ALA A 56 3.49 -3.50 -0.10
N LEU A 57 2.46 -3.35 -0.93
CA LEU A 57 2.26 -4.19 -2.11
C LEU A 57 3.34 -3.93 -3.18
N TRP A 58 3.73 -2.68 -3.40
CA TRP A 58 4.86 -2.34 -4.29
C TRP A 58 6.16 -3.02 -3.85
N ASP A 59 6.50 -2.92 -2.56
CA ASP A 59 7.69 -3.54 -2.00
C ASP A 59 7.63 -5.08 -2.11
N LEU A 60 6.46 -5.68 -1.85
CA LEU A 60 6.26 -7.13 -2.00
C LEU A 60 6.42 -7.59 -3.46
N GLU A 61 5.81 -6.89 -4.41
CA GLU A 61 5.90 -7.21 -5.85
C GLU A 61 7.34 -7.11 -6.36
N ALA A 62 8.06 -6.05 -5.98
CA ALA A 62 9.45 -5.86 -6.36
C ALA A 62 10.34 -6.98 -5.82
N LYS A 63 10.13 -7.35 -4.56
CA LYS A 63 10.81 -8.47 -3.90
C LYS A 63 10.51 -9.80 -4.58
N ASN A 64 9.24 -10.12 -4.82
CA ASN A 64 8.80 -11.38 -5.42
C ASN A 64 9.33 -11.55 -6.86
N SER A 65 9.34 -10.47 -7.64
CA SER A 65 9.80 -10.49 -9.04
C SER A 65 11.31 -10.34 -9.20
N GLY A 66 12.02 -9.89 -8.16
CA GLY A 66 13.41 -9.46 -8.27
C GLY A 66 13.60 -8.18 -9.10
N ASN A 67 12.51 -7.50 -9.46
CA ASN A 67 12.54 -6.27 -10.25
C ASN A 67 12.30 -5.05 -9.34
N ALA A 68 13.27 -4.14 -9.26
CA ALA A 68 13.12 -2.94 -8.45
C ALA A 68 11.88 -2.11 -8.85
N VAL A 69 11.25 -1.43 -7.89
CA VAL A 69 10.08 -0.58 -8.15
C VAL A 69 10.37 0.47 -9.24
N ILE A 70 11.55 1.08 -9.21
CA ILE A 70 11.97 2.08 -10.21
C ILE A 70 11.95 1.54 -11.64
N ASN A 71 12.32 0.27 -11.83
CA ASN A 71 12.26 -0.40 -13.13
C ASN A 71 10.80 -0.61 -13.56
N SER A 72 9.95 -1.03 -12.62
CA SER A 72 8.51 -1.23 -12.87
C SER A 72 7.79 0.08 -13.21
N LEU A 73 8.30 1.22 -12.76
CA LEU A 73 7.82 2.56 -13.11
C LEU A 73 8.42 3.08 -14.43
N GLY A 74 9.36 2.37 -15.06
CA GLY A 74 10.05 2.83 -16.26
C GLY A 74 11.00 4.01 -16.02
N LEU A 75 11.45 4.18 -14.77
CA LEU A 75 12.27 5.32 -14.32
C LEU A 75 13.74 4.94 -14.10
N ALA A 76 14.15 3.75 -14.54
CA ALA A 76 15.53 3.30 -14.41
C ALA A 76 16.47 4.21 -15.23
N GLY A 77 17.44 4.83 -14.57
CA GLY A 77 18.42 5.72 -15.21
C GLY A 77 18.09 7.21 -15.15
N LEU A 78 16.99 7.60 -14.50
CA LEU A 78 16.87 8.92 -13.87
C LEU A 78 17.83 9.03 -12.67
#